data_AF-A0A1D2NEI1-F1
#
_entry.id   AF-A0A1D2NEI1-F1
#
_cell.length_a   1.000
_cell.length_b   1.000
_cell.length_c   1.000
_cell.angle_alpha   90.00
_cell.angle_beta   90.00
_cell.angle_gamma   90.00
#
_symmetry.space_group_name_H-M   'P 1'
#
loop_
_entity.id
_entity.type
_entity.pdbx_description
1 polymer ?
#
loop_
_entity_poly.entity_id
_entity_poly.type
_entity_poly.pdbx_seq_one_letter_code
_entity_poly.pdbx_strand_id
1 'polypeptide(L)'
;MTMSNRCKWISFGVMSLSVILLLVLLYSLESKNKCPHEGEISLKDTGECYMRETKGPCMNNLVFVEDEPRSHFGACSCPYMGFNRTVLYHDGHCYFVFTQAYCSDGHWLNITTKGEPICEANPCIQHAMNAFEADKNGNDDGDVDMKSNDQYDTQMHDMNGHRKEVQMIGKEFVPIKGGRCAQLGKWTEGCPEGSVVRFHTDYILPSCFQPPKHKLGQSLGAIGVPALNCPVGSWRSIMGKCQPSFDFDFE
;
A
#
# COMPACT_ATOMS: atom_id res chain seq x y z
N MET A 1 74.16 34.06 -32.17
CA MET A 1 72.84 34.18 -31.54
C MET A 1 72.22 32.79 -31.51
N THR A 2 72.29 32.11 -30.37
CA THR A 2 71.81 30.74 -30.16
C THR A 2 70.73 30.78 -29.09
N MET A 3 69.45 30.69 -29.50
CA MET A 3 68.32 30.67 -28.57
C MET A 3 68.09 29.25 -28.04
N SER A 4 67.98 29.16 -26.72
CA SER A 4 67.84 27.94 -25.93
C SER A 4 66.38 27.47 -25.90
N ASN A 5 66.13 26.25 -26.39
CA ASN A 5 64.81 25.60 -26.48
C ASN A 5 64.53 24.61 -25.34
N ARG A 6 65.00 24.86 -24.12
CA ARG A 6 64.74 23.98 -22.97
C ARG A 6 63.98 24.71 -21.87
N CYS A 7 62.66 24.81 -21.98
CA CYS A 7 61.73 24.92 -20.83
C CYS A 7 60.28 25.06 -21.32
N LYS A 8 59.57 23.96 -21.57
CA LYS A 8 58.09 24.00 -21.70
C LYS A 8 57.36 22.68 -21.41
N TRP A 9 58.03 21.67 -20.85
CA TRP A 9 57.45 20.33 -20.67
C TRP A 9 57.01 19.98 -19.23
N ILE A 10 57.18 20.89 -18.26
CA ILE A 10 56.85 20.58 -16.85
C ILE A 10 55.40 20.97 -16.47
N SER A 11 54.68 21.73 -17.30
CA SER A 11 53.35 22.26 -16.93
C SER A 11 52.15 21.33 -17.20
N PHE A 12 52.29 20.25 -17.97
CA PHE A 12 51.16 19.38 -18.32
C PHE A 12 50.92 18.22 -17.34
N GLY A 13 51.95 17.77 -16.60
CA GLY A 13 51.82 16.65 -15.68
C GLY A 13 51.01 16.94 -14.41
N VAL A 14 51.08 18.18 -13.90
CA VAL A 14 50.46 18.55 -12.61
C VAL A 14 48.94 18.71 -12.75
N MET A 15 48.46 19.24 -13.88
CA MET A 15 47.02 19.43 -14.15
C MET A 15 46.28 18.09 -14.28
N SER A 16 46.94 17.05 -14.79
CA SER A 16 46.34 15.72 -14.96
C SER A 16 46.09 15.05 -13.60
N LEU A 17 47.07 15.09 -12.69
CA LEU A 17 46.96 14.51 -11.35
C LEU A 17 45.89 15.20 -10.50
N SER A 18 45.77 16.53 -10.57
CA SER A 18 44.73 17.26 -9.82
C SER A 18 43.32 16.91 -10.30
N VAL A 19 43.11 16.73 -11.61
CA VAL A 19 41.80 16.34 -12.16
C VAL A 19 41.44 14.91 -11.74
N ILE A 20 42.40 13.97 -11.80
CA ILE A 20 42.16 12.59 -11.36
C ILE A 20 41.84 12.55 -9.86
N LEU A 21 42.59 13.28 -9.02
CA LEU A 21 42.32 13.35 -7.58
C LEU A 21 40.93 13.93 -7.28
N LEU A 22 40.54 15.00 -7.98
CA LEU A 22 39.21 15.59 -7.88
C LEU A 22 38.13 14.57 -8.27
N LEU A 23 38.31 13.85 -9.38
CA LEU A 23 37.35 12.82 -9.82
C LEU A 23 37.25 11.67 -8.81
N VAL A 24 38.36 11.20 -8.24
CA VAL A 24 38.36 10.16 -7.19
C VAL A 24 37.66 10.66 -5.92
N LEU A 25 37.88 11.92 -5.53
CA LEU A 25 37.19 12.51 -4.38
C LEU A 25 35.69 12.67 -4.63
N LEU A 26 35.29 13.13 -5.81
CA LEU A 26 33.88 13.24 -6.21
C LEU A 26 33.20 11.86 -6.23
N TYR A 27 33.86 10.86 -6.81
CA TYR A 27 33.35 9.48 -6.86
C TYR A 27 33.24 8.86 -5.46
N SER A 28 34.21 9.15 -4.58
CA SER A 28 34.22 8.67 -3.19
C SER A 28 33.16 9.34 -2.32
N LEU A 29 32.79 10.58 -2.61
CA LEU A 29 31.67 11.27 -1.96
C LEU A 29 30.32 10.69 -2.39
N GLU A 30 30.18 10.29 -3.65
CA GLU A 30 28.96 9.68 -4.18
C GLU A 30 28.75 8.25 -3.64
N SER A 31 29.83 7.52 -3.37
CA SER A 31 29.78 6.16 -2.81
C SER A 31 29.28 6.11 -1.36
N LYS A 32 29.34 7.19 -0.57
CA LYS A 32 28.94 7.17 0.85
C LYS A 32 27.43 7.12 1.08
N ASN A 33 26.63 7.36 0.05
CA ASN A 33 25.17 7.46 0.17
C ASN A 33 24.44 6.16 -0.21
N LYS A 34 25.18 5.08 -0.48
CA LYS A 34 24.58 3.78 -0.80
C LYS A 34 24.50 2.92 0.45
N CYS A 35 23.32 2.36 0.67
CA CYS A 35 23.10 1.38 1.72
C CYS A 35 23.84 0.07 1.41
N PRO A 36 24.32 -0.65 2.45
CA PRO A 36 25.15 -1.84 2.28
C PRO A 36 24.39 -3.03 1.73
N HIS A 37 23.06 -3.12 1.94
CA HIS A 37 22.24 -4.24 1.48
C HIS A 37 21.32 -3.85 0.32
N GLU A 38 21.11 -4.81 -0.58
CA GLU A 38 20.16 -4.66 -1.69
C GLU A 38 18.73 -4.48 -1.16
N GLY A 39 17.99 -3.52 -1.74
CA GLY A 39 16.63 -3.19 -1.31
C GLY A 39 16.54 -2.17 -0.17
N GLU A 40 17.66 -1.79 0.46
CA GLU A 40 17.69 -0.70 1.43
C GLU A 40 17.80 0.67 0.75
N ILE A 41 17.20 1.67 1.38
CA ILE A 41 17.28 3.09 0.98
C ILE A 41 17.61 3.93 2.23
N SER A 42 18.25 5.08 2.04
CA SER A 42 18.80 5.90 3.14
C SER A 42 17.80 6.98 3.59
N LEU A 43 17.67 7.22 4.89
CA LEU A 43 16.90 8.34 5.42
C LEU A 43 17.71 9.63 5.27
N LYS A 44 17.16 10.62 4.56
CA LYS A 44 17.86 11.85 4.17
C LYS A 44 18.52 12.61 5.34
N ASP A 45 17.88 12.62 6.51
CA ASP A 45 18.34 13.41 7.65
C ASP A 45 19.45 12.72 8.46
N THR A 46 19.38 11.40 8.62
CA THR A 46 20.31 10.64 9.48
C THR A 46 21.35 9.86 8.69
N GLY A 47 21.09 9.60 7.40
CA GLY A 47 21.89 8.69 6.57
C GLY A 47 21.65 7.20 6.87
N GLU A 48 20.80 6.87 7.85
CA GLU A 48 20.52 5.48 8.24
C GLU A 48 19.77 4.73 7.14
N CYS A 49 20.05 3.43 7.01
CA CYS A 49 19.51 2.59 5.97
C CYS A 49 18.35 1.73 6.48
N TYR A 50 17.28 1.67 5.70
CA TYR A 50 16.09 0.91 6.03
C TYR A 50 15.60 0.16 4.80
N MET A 51 15.03 -1.03 5.03
CA MET A 51 14.44 -1.85 3.97
C MET A 51 13.25 -1.14 3.31
N ARG A 52 13.24 -1.07 1.98
CA ARG A 52 12.14 -0.54 1.18
C ARG A 52 10.84 -1.27 1.48
N GLU A 53 9.73 -0.53 1.48
CA GLU A 53 8.37 -1.02 1.71
C GLU A 53 8.19 -1.72 3.07
N THR A 54 9.06 -1.42 4.04
CA THR A 54 8.91 -1.85 5.44
C THR A 54 8.54 -0.68 6.34
N LYS A 55 8.21 -0.96 7.60
CA LYS A 55 7.88 0.10 8.56
C LYS A 55 9.05 1.07 8.78
N GLY A 56 10.29 0.57 8.82
CA GLY A 56 11.49 1.39 9.01
C GLY A 56 11.35 2.40 10.16
N PRO A 57 11.70 3.69 9.94
CA PRO A 57 11.55 4.76 10.93
C PRO A 57 10.15 5.37 10.96
N CYS A 58 9.21 4.86 10.16
CA CYS A 58 7.91 5.48 9.96
C CYS A 58 6.94 5.20 11.11
N MET A 59 6.16 6.22 11.44
CA MET A 59 5.10 6.13 12.45
C MET A 59 3.80 5.58 11.86
N ASN A 60 2.88 5.15 12.73
CA ASN A 60 1.53 4.72 12.35
C ASN A 60 1.54 3.59 11.32
N ASN A 61 0.69 3.70 10.29
CA ASN A 61 0.53 2.76 9.19
C ASN A 61 1.26 3.20 7.91
N LEU A 62 2.32 4.01 8.06
CA LEU A 62 3.22 4.41 6.98
C LEU A 62 4.31 3.35 6.77
N VAL A 63 4.86 3.33 5.56
CA VAL A 63 6.02 2.52 5.18
C VAL A 63 7.09 3.39 4.56
N PHE A 64 8.34 2.92 4.63
CA PHE A 64 9.50 3.61 4.11
C PHE A 64 9.71 3.26 2.64
N VAL A 65 9.60 4.24 1.76
CA VAL A 65 9.64 4.08 0.30
C VAL A 65 10.55 5.12 -0.34
N GLU A 66 10.90 4.97 -1.62
CA GLU A 66 11.69 5.97 -2.34
C GLU A 66 10.97 7.33 -2.38
N ASP A 67 11.71 8.41 -2.08
CA ASP A 67 11.17 9.78 -2.08
C ASP A 67 10.88 10.26 -3.52
N GLU A 68 11.80 9.96 -4.44
CA GLU A 68 11.67 10.24 -5.87
C GLU A 68 12.07 9.00 -6.67
N PRO A 69 11.58 8.82 -7.92
CA PRO A 69 11.97 7.70 -8.75
C PRO A 69 13.50 7.62 -8.91
N ARG A 70 14.09 6.49 -8.51
CA ARG A 70 15.55 6.24 -8.55
C ARG A 70 16.35 7.04 -7.53
N SER A 71 15.71 7.68 -6.56
CA SER A 71 16.40 8.27 -5.42
C SER A 71 17.00 7.17 -4.55
N HIS A 72 18.20 7.41 -4.02
CA HIS A 72 18.77 6.59 -2.96
C HIS A 72 18.21 6.94 -1.57
N PHE A 73 17.40 8.00 -1.51
CA PHE A 73 16.76 8.45 -0.29
C PHE A 73 15.32 7.99 -0.20
N GLY A 74 14.92 7.59 1.01
CA GLY A 74 13.56 7.22 1.34
C GLY A 74 12.82 8.27 2.16
N ALA A 75 11.50 8.22 2.05
CA ALA A 75 10.55 8.98 2.84
C ALA A 75 9.42 8.06 3.34
N CYS A 76 8.73 8.48 4.40
CA CYS A 76 7.57 7.78 4.91
C CYS A 76 6.34 8.12 4.07
N SER A 77 5.71 7.11 3.49
CA SER A 77 4.52 7.27 2.65
C SER A 77 3.52 6.14 2.90
N CYS A 78 2.33 6.27 2.32
CA CYS A 78 1.34 5.21 2.39
C CYS A 78 1.77 4.01 1.56
N PRO A 79 1.53 2.78 2.04
CA PRO A 79 1.82 1.58 1.29
C PRO A 79 0.93 1.54 0.05
N TYR A 80 1.54 1.71 -1.13
CA TYR A 80 0.87 1.57 -2.42
C TYR A 80 0.93 0.13 -2.96
N MET A 81 1.91 -0.66 -2.51
CA MET A 81 2.00 -2.08 -2.83
C MET A 81 1.22 -2.92 -1.81
N GLY A 82 0.41 -3.85 -2.32
CA GLY A 82 -0.25 -4.88 -1.49
C GLY A 82 -1.73 -4.64 -1.18
N PHE A 83 -2.25 -3.43 -1.43
CA PHE A 83 -3.67 -3.15 -1.30
C PHE A 83 -4.33 -3.05 -2.68
N ASN A 84 -5.46 -3.72 -2.84
CA ASN A 84 -6.28 -3.55 -4.04
C ASN A 84 -7.02 -2.21 -4.05
N ARG A 85 -7.09 -1.53 -2.89
CA ARG A 85 -7.85 -0.30 -2.68
C ARG A 85 -6.88 0.86 -2.47
N THR A 86 -7.17 1.98 -3.12
CA THR A 86 -6.35 3.19 -3.00
C THR A 86 -6.30 3.67 -1.56
N VAL A 87 -5.09 4.06 -1.14
CA VAL A 87 -4.80 4.60 0.18
C VAL A 87 -4.32 6.05 0.02
N LEU A 88 -4.85 6.94 0.84
CA LEU A 88 -4.51 8.37 0.83
C LEU A 88 -3.83 8.77 2.13
N TYR A 89 -2.84 9.64 2.00
CA TYR A 89 -2.13 10.24 3.12
C TYR A 89 -2.85 11.48 3.64
N HIS A 90 -3.04 11.58 4.95
CA HIS A 90 -3.49 12.81 5.62
C HIS A 90 -2.99 12.82 7.08
N ASP A 91 -2.38 13.93 7.51
CA ASP A 91 -1.90 14.16 8.88
C ASP A 91 -1.13 12.98 9.49
N GLY A 92 -0.17 12.43 8.74
CA GLY A 92 0.67 11.33 9.22
C GLY A 92 -0.01 9.96 9.27
N HIS A 93 -1.19 9.83 8.68
CA HIS A 93 -1.97 8.59 8.65
C HIS A 93 -2.37 8.23 7.22
N CYS A 94 -2.59 6.94 7.01
CA CYS A 94 -3.05 6.40 5.74
C CYS A 94 -4.47 5.91 5.84
N TYR A 95 -5.32 6.35 4.92
CA TYR A 95 -6.76 6.07 4.93
C TYR A 95 -7.20 5.45 3.61
N PHE A 96 -8.06 4.44 3.68
CA PHE A 96 -8.65 3.85 2.48
C PHE A 96 -9.75 4.75 1.91
N VAL A 97 -9.79 4.92 0.59
CA VAL A 97 -10.90 5.60 -0.11
C VAL A 97 -12.23 4.89 0.14
N PHE A 98 -13.35 5.58 0.18
CA PHE A 98 -14.69 5.06 0.53
C PHE A 98 -14.78 4.51 1.96
N THR A 99 -13.94 4.99 2.89
CA THR A 99 -14.12 4.80 4.34
C THR A 99 -14.41 6.14 4.99
N GLN A 100 -14.92 6.15 6.22
CA GLN A 100 -15.13 7.41 6.95
C GLN A 100 -13.81 8.20 7.10
N ALA A 101 -12.70 7.52 7.38
CA ALA A 101 -11.39 8.14 7.53
C ALA A 101 -11.42 9.33 8.51
N TYR A 102 -10.87 10.48 8.11
CA TYR A 102 -10.92 11.74 8.85
C TYR A 102 -12.17 12.59 8.53
N CYS A 103 -13.11 12.07 7.75
CA CYS A 103 -14.34 12.78 7.41
C CYS A 103 -15.35 12.72 8.56
N SER A 104 -16.24 13.71 8.61
CA SER A 104 -17.35 13.75 9.57
C SER A 104 -18.34 12.61 9.38
N ASP A 105 -19.17 12.35 10.39
CA ASP A 105 -20.20 11.32 10.33
C ASP A 105 -21.06 11.40 9.06
N GLY A 106 -21.32 10.22 8.51
CA GLY A 106 -22.07 10.05 7.26
C GLY A 106 -21.38 10.55 5.99
N HIS A 107 -20.12 10.96 6.10
CA HIS A 107 -19.25 11.25 4.97
C HIS A 107 -18.18 10.18 4.84
N TRP A 108 -17.55 10.12 3.67
CA TRP A 108 -16.42 9.26 3.42
C TRP A 108 -15.33 10.00 2.66
N LEU A 109 -14.14 9.42 2.65
CA LEU A 109 -13.00 9.91 1.90
C LEU A 109 -13.10 9.43 0.44
N ASN A 110 -13.25 10.34 -0.51
CA ASN A 110 -13.21 10.05 -1.94
C ASN A 110 -12.01 10.75 -2.60
N ILE A 111 -11.78 10.45 -3.88
CA ILE A 111 -10.75 11.07 -4.72
C ILE A 111 -11.44 11.74 -5.92
N THR A 112 -11.11 13.00 -6.17
CA THR A 112 -11.58 13.73 -7.34
C THR A 112 -10.96 13.18 -8.64
N THR A 113 -11.46 13.58 -9.80
CA THR A 113 -10.85 13.20 -11.09
C THR A 113 -9.41 13.68 -11.27
N LYS A 114 -8.94 14.61 -10.42
CA LYS A 114 -7.57 15.11 -10.40
C LYS A 114 -6.65 14.36 -9.42
N GLY A 115 -7.18 13.38 -8.67
CA GLY A 115 -6.41 12.69 -7.64
C GLY A 115 -6.42 13.37 -6.26
N GLU A 116 -7.25 14.40 -6.07
CA GLU A 116 -7.28 15.15 -4.80
C GLU A 116 -8.23 14.48 -3.80
N PRO A 117 -7.85 14.36 -2.51
CA PRO A 117 -8.74 13.84 -1.50
C PRO A 117 -9.90 14.81 -1.22
N ILE A 118 -11.11 14.29 -1.07
CA ILE A 118 -12.30 15.06 -0.69
C ILE A 118 -13.18 14.26 0.26
N CYS A 119 -13.79 14.94 1.24
CA CYS A 119 -14.87 14.36 2.04
C CYS A 119 -16.22 14.65 1.36
N GLU A 120 -16.98 13.61 1.05
CA GLU A 120 -18.31 13.73 0.45
C GLU A 120 -19.33 12.85 1.18
N ALA A 121 -20.61 13.16 1.02
CA ALA A 121 -21.69 12.39 1.63
C ALA A 121 -21.65 10.93 1.15
N ASN A 122 -21.75 9.97 2.08
CA ASN A 122 -21.71 8.55 1.77
C ASN A 122 -23.07 8.09 1.21
N PRO A 123 -23.21 7.82 -0.10
CA PRO A 123 -24.45 7.37 -0.71
C PRO A 123 -24.89 5.97 -0.22
N CYS A 124 -23.96 5.21 0.35
CA CYS A 124 -24.17 3.84 0.81
C CYS A 124 -24.50 3.74 2.30
N ILE A 125 -24.64 4.87 3.01
CA ILE A 125 -24.93 4.86 4.44
C ILE A 125 -26.27 4.16 4.75
N GLN A 126 -27.29 4.37 3.93
CA GLN A 126 -28.61 3.75 4.13
C GLN A 126 -28.55 2.24 3.92
N HIS A 127 -27.74 1.77 2.97
CA HIS A 127 -27.52 0.34 2.76
C HIS A 127 -26.84 -0.31 3.96
N ALA A 128 -25.84 0.36 4.52
CA ALA A 128 -25.17 -0.10 5.74
C ALA A 128 -26.18 -0.18 6.91
N MET A 129 -26.95 0.89 7.15
CA MET A 129 -27.95 0.92 8.22
C MET A 129 -29.00 -0.19 8.08
N ASN A 130 -29.56 -0.38 6.88
CA ASN A 130 -30.52 -1.46 6.61
C ASN A 130 -29.91 -2.84 6.84
N ALA A 131 -28.65 -3.05 6.44
CA ALA A 131 -27.94 -4.31 6.67
C ALA A 131 -27.65 -4.58 8.15
N PHE A 132 -27.52 -3.54 8.99
CA PHE A 132 -27.42 -3.69 10.44
C PHE A 132 -28.77 -3.99 11.09
N GLU A 133 -29.85 -3.39 10.60
CA GLU A 133 -31.21 -3.66 11.09
C GLU A 133 -31.67 -5.08 10.73
N ALA A 134 -31.35 -5.56 9.52
CA ALA A 134 -31.63 -6.92 9.10
C ALA A 134 -30.98 -7.97 10.01
N ASP A 135 -29.73 -7.75 10.44
CA ASP A 135 -29.05 -8.65 11.37
C ASP A 135 -29.72 -8.68 12.75
N LYS A 136 -30.26 -7.55 13.23
CA LYS A 136 -30.96 -7.49 14.52
C LYS A 136 -32.31 -8.19 14.51
N ASN A 137 -32.98 -8.15 13.36
CA ASN A 137 -34.31 -8.76 13.19
C ASN A 137 -34.24 -10.20 12.69
N GLY A 138 -33.05 -10.65 12.24
CA GLY A 138 -32.74 -12.05 12.00
C GLY A 138 -32.76 -12.78 13.32
N ASN A 139 -33.96 -13.24 13.69
CA ASN A 139 -34.19 -14.18 14.77
C ASN A 139 -33.09 -15.23 14.81
N ASP A 140 -32.46 -15.32 15.97
CA ASP A 140 -31.59 -16.38 16.46
C ASP A 140 -32.40 -17.68 16.60
N ASP A 141 -33.03 -18.13 15.51
CA ASP A 141 -33.78 -19.39 15.45
C ASP A 141 -32.79 -20.54 15.23
N GLY A 142 -32.00 -20.80 16.27
CA GLY A 142 -31.55 -22.15 16.66
C GLY A 142 -30.50 -22.85 15.79
N ASP A 143 -29.44 -23.27 16.47
CA ASP A 143 -28.57 -24.41 16.12
C ASP A 143 -27.67 -24.28 14.88
N VAL A 144 -26.59 -23.50 15.01
CA VAL A 144 -25.29 -23.99 14.51
C VAL A 144 -24.19 -23.73 15.54
N ASP A 145 -23.85 -24.79 16.24
CA ASP A 145 -22.70 -24.94 17.14
C ASP A 145 -21.40 -24.84 16.31
N MET A 146 -21.02 -23.63 15.91
CA MET A 146 -19.74 -23.36 15.25
C MET A 146 -18.93 -22.43 16.13
N LYS A 147 -18.06 -23.04 16.96
CA LYS A 147 -17.06 -22.37 17.79
C LYS A 147 -16.07 -21.59 16.94
N SER A 148 -16.42 -20.38 16.49
CA SER A 148 -15.45 -19.39 16.01
C SER A 148 -14.94 -18.62 17.22
N ASN A 149 -13.70 -18.90 17.59
CA ASN A 149 -12.99 -18.34 18.74
C ASN A 149 -12.45 -16.93 18.44
N ASP A 150 -13.26 -16.06 17.84
CA ASP A 150 -12.93 -14.65 17.61
C ASP A 150 -13.70 -13.79 18.63
N GLN A 151 -13.31 -13.94 19.89
CA GLN A 151 -13.77 -13.11 20.99
C GLN A 151 -13.13 -11.73 20.88
N TYR A 152 -13.70 -10.86 20.05
CA TYR A 152 -13.46 -9.42 20.14
C TYR A 152 -14.35 -8.86 21.25
N ASP A 153 -13.70 -8.61 22.39
CA ASP A 153 -14.27 -8.07 23.62
C ASP A 153 -14.82 -6.64 23.38
N THR A 154 -16.10 -6.55 23.03
CA THR A 154 -16.82 -5.26 22.96
C THR A 154 -17.52 -5.05 24.30
N GLN A 155 -16.75 -4.64 25.30
CA GLN A 155 -17.27 -4.34 26.63
C GLN A 155 -18.10 -3.04 26.59
N MET A 156 -19.43 -3.18 26.44
CA MET A 156 -20.37 -2.08 26.58
C MET A 156 -20.71 -1.85 28.07
N HIS A 157 -20.01 -0.92 28.70
CA HIS A 157 -20.53 -0.22 29.87
C HIS A 157 -20.35 1.29 29.68
N ASP A 158 -21.43 1.98 29.30
CA ASP A 158 -21.61 3.36 29.72
C ASP A 158 -23.10 3.71 29.86
N MET A 159 -23.46 4.17 31.05
CA MET A 159 -24.77 4.69 31.45
C MET A 159 -24.70 6.22 31.56
N ASN A 160 -24.14 6.86 30.55
CA ASN A 160 -24.27 8.29 30.33
C ASN A 160 -24.85 8.50 28.94
N GLY A 161 -25.85 9.37 28.80
CA GLY A 161 -26.59 9.67 27.56
C GLY A 161 -25.76 10.31 26.43
N HIS A 162 -24.53 9.86 26.22
CA HIS A 162 -23.82 10.02 24.97
C HIS A 162 -24.47 9.13 23.91
N ARG A 163 -24.83 9.74 22.79
CA ARG A 163 -25.22 9.06 21.57
C ARG A 163 -24.13 8.02 21.26
N LYS A 164 -24.41 6.73 21.51
CA LYS A 164 -23.50 5.64 21.19
C LYS A 164 -23.20 5.76 19.70
N GLU A 165 -21.97 6.17 19.38
CA GLU A 165 -21.44 6.10 18.04
C GLU A 165 -21.44 4.62 17.68
N VAL A 166 -22.40 4.22 16.84
CA VAL A 166 -22.48 2.85 16.35
C VAL A 166 -21.30 2.70 15.41
N GLN A 167 -20.16 2.30 15.96
CA GLN A 167 -19.00 1.94 15.18
C GLN A 167 -19.43 0.74 14.34
N MET A 168 -19.64 0.97 13.04
CA MET A 168 -20.06 -0.04 12.06
C MET A 168 -18.88 -0.99 11.78
N ILE A 169 -18.39 -1.67 12.81
CA ILE A 169 -17.26 -2.57 12.75
C ILE A 169 -17.73 -3.80 11.97
N GLY A 170 -17.22 -3.96 10.75
CA GLY A 170 -17.30 -5.22 10.00
C GLY A 170 -18.11 -5.20 8.70
N LYS A 171 -18.95 -4.18 8.44
CA LYS A 171 -19.67 -4.07 7.16
C LYS A 171 -19.34 -2.78 6.44
N GLU A 172 -18.47 -2.88 5.44
CA GLU A 172 -18.14 -1.74 4.57
C GLU A 172 -18.91 -1.83 3.25
N PHE A 173 -19.51 -0.71 2.84
CA PHE A 173 -20.21 -0.58 1.57
C PHE A 173 -19.51 0.44 0.68
N VAL A 174 -19.38 0.11 -0.61
CA VAL A 174 -18.74 0.98 -1.60
C VAL A 174 -19.66 1.25 -2.79
N PRO A 175 -19.52 2.41 -3.45
CA PRO A 175 -20.33 2.74 -4.60
C PRO A 175 -19.77 1.99 -5.81
N ILE A 176 -20.62 1.31 -6.56
CA ILE A 176 -20.24 0.71 -7.84
C ILE A 176 -20.83 1.53 -8.99
N LYS A 177 -20.21 1.38 -10.18
CA LYS A 177 -20.72 2.02 -11.39
C LYS A 177 -22.22 1.73 -11.58
N GLY A 178 -23.01 2.80 -11.73
CA GLY A 178 -24.47 2.74 -11.81
C GLY A 178 -25.22 3.18 -10.55
N GLY A 179 -24.52 3.74 -9.55
CA GLY A 179 -25.15 4.33 -8.35
C GLY A 179 -25.66 3.31 -7.33
N ARG A 180 -25.32 2.03 -7.51
CA ARG A 180 -25.61 0.97 -6.55
C ARG A 180 -24.50 0.89 -5.51
N CYS A 181 -24.83 0.34 -4.35
CA CYS A 181 -23.88 0.05 -3.29
C CYS A 181 -23.63 -1.47 -3.21
N ALA A 182 -22.38 -1.84 -2.96
CA ALA A 182 -21.97 -3.22 -2.79
C ALA A 182 -21.22 -3.40 -1.47
N GLN A 183 -21.52 -4.47 -0.74
CA GLN A 183 -20.82 -4.79 0.49
C GLN A 183 -19.46 -5.44 0.18
N LEU A 184 -18.38 -4.93 0.76
CA LEU A 184 -17.07 -5.54 0.65
C LEU A 184 -17.04 -6.91 1.36
N GLY A 185 -16.38 -7.88 0.74
CA GLY A 185 -16.25 -9.25 1.27
C GLY A 185 -17.46 -10.16 1.05
N LYS A 186 -18.58 -9.66 0.49
CA LYS A 186 -19.75 -10.47 0.15
C LYS A 186 -19.96 -10.62 -1.36
N TRP A 187 -20.51 -11.76 -1.76
CA TRP A 187 -20.73 -12.15 -3.17
C TRP A 187 -22.07 -11.67 -3.75
N THR A 188 -23.02 -11.30 -2.90
CA THR A 188 -24.45 -11.22 -3.29
C THR A 188 -25.05 -9.83 -3.23
N GLU A 189 -24.37 -8.85 -2.63
CA GLU A 189 -24.94 -7.51 -2.43
C GLU A 189 -24.36 -6.53 -3.47
N GLY A 190 -25.20 -6.11 -4.42
CA GLY A 190 -24.90 -5.07 -5.42
C GLY A 190 -24.32 -5.56 -6.75
N CYS A 191 -23.64 -6.70 -6.76
CA CYS A 191 -23.04 -7.28 -7.95
C CYS A 191 -23.82 -8.51 -8.47
N PRO A 192 -23.79 -8.83 -9.79
CA PRO A 192 -24.43 -10.05 -10.31
C PRO A 192 -23.95 -11.32 -9.61
N GLU A 193 -24.79 -12.36 -9.58
CA GLU A 193 -24.42 -13.64 -8.94
C GLU A 193 -23.09 -14.19 -9.49
N GLY A 194 -22.24 -14.64 -8.57
CA GLY A 194 -20.90 -15.16 -8.88
C GLY A 194 -19.86 -14.09 -9.21
N SER A 195 -20.16 -12.80 -9.03
CA SER A 195 -19.19 -11.71 -9.21
C SER A 195 -18.75 -11.09 -7.89
N VAL A 196 -17.61 -10.41 -7.91
CA VAL A 196 -16.98 -9.80 -6.74
C VAL A 196 -16.68 -8.32 -7.01
N VAL A 197 -16.70 -7.49 -5.96
CA VAL A 197 -16.27 -6.10 -6.07
C VAL A 197 -14.75 -6.06 -6.27
N ARG A 198 -14.32 -5.40 -7.34
CA ARG A 198 -12.90 -5.22 -7.67
C ARG A 198 -12.57 -3.76 -7.85
N PHE A 199 -11.53 -3.34 -7.16
CA PHE A 199 -10.88 -2.06 -7.35
C PHE A 199 -9.83 -2.18 -8.45
N HIS A 200 -9.74 -1.16 -9.30
CA HIS A 200 -8.80 -1.11 -10.41
C HIS A 200 -7.92 0.12 -10.25
N THR A 201 -6.67 0.02 -10.70
CA THR A 201 -5.74 1.16 -10.72
C THR A 201 -6.21 2.29 -11.64
N ASP A 202 -6.97 1.94 -12.68
CA ASP A 202 -7.33 2.86 -13.76
C ASP A 202 -8.73 3.46 -13.59
N TYR A 203 -9.46 3.08 -12.53
CA TYR A 203 -10.83 3.53 -12.29
C TYR A 203 -11.01 3.96 -10.84
N ILE A 204 -11.60 5.15 -10.64
CA ILE A 204 -11.90 5.70 -9.31
C ILE A 204 -12.93 4.82 -8.58
N LEU A 205 -13.97 4.40 -9.30
CA LEU A 205 -15.03 3.56 -8.76
C LEU A 205 -14.72 2.08 -8.93
N PRO A 206 -14.95 1.24 -7.91
CA PRO A 206 -14.87 -0.20 -8.07
C PRO A 206 -15.93 -0.71 -9.05
N SER A 207 -15.65 -1.88 -9.63
CA SER A 207 -16.53 -2.55 -10.59
C SER A 207 -16.82 -3.99 -10.17
N CYS A 208 -17.91 -4.56 -10.67
CA CYS A 208 -18.20 -5.97 -10.47
C CYS A 208 -17.39 -6.82 -11.45
N PHE A 209 -16.60 -7.75 -10.93
CA PHE A 209 -15.76 -8.65 -11.70
C PHE A 209 -16.33 -10.08 -11.63
N GLN A 210 -16.65 -10.68 -12.76
CA GLN A 210 -17.00 -12.10 -12.85
C GLN A 210 -15.74 -12.93 -13.13
N PRO A 211 -15.27 -13.77 -12.18
CA PRO A 211 -14.21 -14.70 -12.46
C PRO A 211 -14.66 -15.73 -13.53
N PRO A 212 -13.74 -16.21 -14.39
CA PRO A 212 -14.06 -17.23 -15.38
C PRO A 212 -14.64 -18.50 -14.73
N LYS A 213 -15.71 -19.06 -15.30
CA LYS A 213 -16.45 -20.22 -14.75
C LYS A 213 -15.59 -21.45 -14.47
N HIS A 214 -14.48 -21.62 -15.19
CA HIS A 214 -13.55 -22.75 -15.04
C HIS A 214 -12.45 -22.53 -13.97
N LYS A 215 -12.49 -21.40 -13.24
CA LYS A 215 -11.58 -21.08 -12.12
C LYS A 215 -12.35 -20.79 -10.81
N LEU A 216 -13.58 -21.31 -10.69
CA LEU A 216 -14.31 -21.39 -9.43
C LEU A 216 -13.55 -22.38 -8.52
N GLY A 217 -12.71 -21.86 -7.64
CA GLY A 217 -11.80 -22.65 -6.79
C GLY A 217 -10.38 -22.08 -6.73
N GLN A 218 -9.98 -21.29 -7.73
CA GLN A 218 -8.70 -20.57 -7.73
C GLN A 218 -8.86 -19.05 -7.61
N SER A 219 -10.09 -18.55 -7.50
CA SER A 219 -10.35 -17.12 -7.26
C SER A 219 -10.18 -16.77 -5.78
N LEU A 220 -9.04 -17.11 -5.19
CA LEU A 220 -8.54 -16.57 -3.91
C LEU A 220 -7.99 -15.15 -4.12
N GLY A 221 -8.76 -14.24 -4.75
CA GLY A 221 -8.20 -13.02 -5.33
C GLY A 221 -9.05 -11.76 -5.30
N ALA A 222 -10.21 -11.79 -4.66
CA ALA A 222 -10.92 -10.58 -4.24
C ALA A 222 -11.40 -10.86 -2.81
N ILE A 223 -10.61 -10.71 -1.75
CA ILE A 223 -9.63 -9.66 -1.41
C ILE A 223 -8.36 -10.33 -0.83
N GLY A 224 -7.16 -9.81 -1.14
CA GLY A 224 -5.90 -10.21 -0.51
C GLY A 224 -5.16 -11.33 -1.24
N VAL A 225 -3.86 -11.13 -1.42
CA VAL A 225 -2.90 -12.19 -1.74
C VAL A 225 -2.99 -13.23 -0.61
N PRO A 226 -3.35 -14.51 -0.85
CA PRO A 226 -3.05 -15.54 0.11
C PRO A 226 -1.53 -15.60 0.26
N ALA A 227 -1.02 -15.57 1.50
CA ALA A 227 0.38 -15.88 1.77
C ALA A 227 0.64 -17.31 1.27
N LEU A 228 1.18 -17.43 0.04
CA LEU A 228 1.73 -18.67 -0.45
C LEU A 228 3.01 -18.90 0.36
N ASN A 229 3.03 -19.98 1.14
CA ASN A 229 4.26 -20.57 1.64
C ASN A 229 5.09 -20.99 0.41
N CYS A 230 5.93 -20.07 -0.08
CA CYS A 230 6.91 -20.44 -1.09
C CYS A 230 7.82 -21.52 -0.48
N PRO A 231 8.12 -22.62 -1.21
CA PRO A 231 9.04 -23.65 -0.75
C PRO A 231 10.39 -23.04 -0.34
N VAL A 232 11.04 -23.63 0.67
CA VAL A 232 12.37 -23.20 1.12
C VAL A 232 13.31 -23.14 -0.09
N GLY A 233 13.90 -21.97 -0.35
CA GLY A 233 14.76 -21.73 -1.51
C GLY A 233 14.10 -21.01 -2.70
N SER A 234 12.86 -20.54 -2.58
CA SER A 234 12.20 -19.73 -3.62
C SER A 234 11.83 -18.32 -3.12
N TRP A 235 11.72 -17.35 -4.03
CA TRP A 235 11.30 -15.97 -3.70
C TRP A 235 10.11 -15.53 -4.54
N ARG A 236 9.45 -14.47 -4.08
CA ARG A 236 8.22 -13.95 -4.68
C ARG A 236 8.53 -12.96 -5.80
N SER A 237 7.99 -13.17 -7.00
CA SER A 237 8.09 -12.18 -8.09
C SER A 237 7.09 -11.03 -7.91
N ILE A 238 7.32 -9.92 -8.60
CA ILE A 238 6.38 -8.78 -8.71
C ILE A 238 5.00 -9.17 -9.26
N MET A 239 4.88 -10.33 -9.92
CA MET A 239 3.61 -10.89 -10.39
C MET A 239 2.93 -11.81 -9.37
N GLY A 240 3.46 -11.90 -8.14
CA GLY A 240 2.89 -12.68 -7.05
C GLY A 240 3.03 -14.21 -7.18
N LYS A 241 3.94 -14.70 -8.03
CA LYS A 241 4.26 -16.13 -8.19
C LYS A 241 5.60 -16.46 -7.51
N CYS A 242 5.73 -17.63 -6.88
CA CYS A 242 7.03 -18.12 -6.42
C CYS A 242 7.91 -18.43 -7.63
N GLN A 243 9.12 -17.89 -7.67
CA GLN A 243 10.16 -18.19 -8.67
C GLN A 243 11.20 -19.12 -8.02
N PRO A 244 11.72 -20.12 -8.74
CA PRO A 244 12.80 -20.97 -8.23
C PRO A 244 14.05 -20.13 -7.96
N SER A 245 14.96 -20.62 -7.10
CA SER A 245 16.27 -19.99 -6.99
C SER A 245 16.97 -20.02 -8.34
N PHE A 246 17.28 -18.84 -8.87
CA PHE A 246 18.26 -18.73 -9.94
C PHE A 246 19.63 -18.94 -9.30
N ASP A 247 20.20 -20.14 -9.47
CA ASP A 247 21.63 -20.32 -9.30
C ASP A 247 22.31 -19.60 -10.46
N PHE A 248 22.87 -18.43 -10.19
CA PHE A 248 23.98 -17.93 -10.98
C PHE A 248 25.22 -18.65 -10.49
N ASP A 249 25.44 -19.87 -10.97
CA ASP A 249 26.76 -20.49 -10.90
C ASP A 249 27.69 -19.66 -11.82
N PHE A 250 28.47 -18.77 -11.22
CA PHE A 250 29.65 -18.23 -11.88
C PHE A 250 30.76 -19.26 -11.70
N GLU A 251 31.03 -20.06 -12.74
CA GLU A 251 32.32 -20.75 -12.91
C GLU A 251 33.46 -19.74 -13.16
#